data_AF-A0AAV8W285-F1
#
_entry.id   AF-A0AAV8W285-F1
#
_cell.length_a   1.000
_cell.length_b   1.000
_cell.length_c   1.000
_cell.angle_alpha   90.00
_cell.angle_beta   90.00
_cell.angle_gamma   90.00
#
_symmetry.space_group_name_H-M   'P 1'
#
loop_
_entity.id
_entity.type
_entity.pdbx_description
1 polymer ?
#
loop_
_entity_poly.entity_id
_entity_poly.type
_entity_poly.pdbx_seq_one_letter_code
_entity_poly.pdbx_strand_id
1 'polypeptide(L)'
;MPWMYYAARFLAGTSVGGVFAVIPIYVGEIAEDSNRGALGVSMNCFVCTGLLFSYIVGPFVSIMTFNLMLAVFPVLYLVLFFVLAPETLQHDRGDVKVKIEERRGTFLDIFRSKGTVKAFIIAVGLMTFQQFSGINAVLFFAQDIFEAAGASLEPEICSIIIGCTQLAASLLSPPAVERLGRKFLLLLSIIGIIVSEVPLGVYSYLKDEDKDVSGISFLPILCLVGYIISYNVGMGPVPWAMLGELFPTNIKSIASSAVAAFCWFLGFLITKYFKSVLERIGMGPSFWIFSGCSAVAVPFFFFYVVETKGKSLREIQDNGECADVTSSLLAQKLQSLVYFTSDDKLKNP
;
A
#
# COMPACT_ATOMS: atom_id res chain seq x y z
N MET A 1 -25.36 -10.97 23.52
CA MET A 1 -25.90 -10.78 22.15
C MET A 1 -24.76 -10.75 21.13
N PRO A 2 -24.35 -11.91 20.57
CA PRO A 2 -23.21 -11.99 19.62
C PRO A 2 -23.42 -11.19 18.31
N TRP A 3 -24.68 -11.06 17.86
CA TRP A 3 -25.02 -10.33 16.63
C TRP A 3 -24.63 -8.85 16.67
N MET A 4 -24.64 -8.21 17.85
CA MET A 4 -24.25 -6.81 18.02
C MET A 4 -22.77 -6.60 17.70
N TYR A 5 -21.90 -7.55 18.07
CA TYR A 5 -20.47 -7.48 17.77
C TYR A 5 -20.21 -7.59 16.27
N TYR A 6 -20.92 -8.49 15.58
CA TYR A 6 -20.82 -8.63 14.12
C TYR A 6 -21.31 -7.37 13.40
N ALA A 7 -22.45 -6.81 13.82
CA ALA A 7 -22.97 -5.57 13.27
C ALA A 7 -22.01 -4.39 13.50
N ALA A 8 -21.45 -4.26 14.71
CA ALA A 8 -20.47 -3.22 15.03
C ALA A 8 -19.19 -3.36 14.22
N ARG A 9 -18.65 -4.57 14.04
CA ARG A 9 -17.47 -4.83 13.21
C ARG A 9 -17.72 -4.54 11.73
N PHE A 10 -18.91 -4.86 11.24
CA PHE A 10 -19.31 -4.52 9.88
C PHE A 10 -19.34 -3.01 9.66
N LEU A 11 -20.00 -2.25 10.55
CA LEU A 11 -20.06 -0.79 10.49
C LEU A 11 -18.66 -0.15 10.59
N ALA A 12 -17.82 -0.64 11.51
CA ALA A 12 -16.43 -0.19 11.64
C ALA A 12 -15.63 -0.45 10.35
N GLY A 13 -15.79 -1.63 9.75
CA GLY A 13 -15.15 -1.97 8.47
C GLY A 13 -15.58 -1.05 7.32
N THR A 14 -16.89 -0.77 7.20
CA THR A 14 -17.41 0.18 6.21
C THR A 14 -16.84 1.59 6.42
N SER A 15 -16.75 2.03 7.67
CA SER A 15 -16.15 3.33 8.02
C SER A 15 -14.68 3.40 7.60
N VAL A 16 -13.87 2.38 7.92
CA VAL A 16 -12.45 2.33 7.55
C VAL A 16 -12.29 2.33 6.02
N GLY A 17 -13.08 1.53 5.31
CA GLY A 17 -13.07 1.50 3.85
C GLY A 17 -13.37 2.88 3.22
N GLY A 18 -14.35 3.60 3.77
CA GLY A 18 -14.68 4.97 3.33
C GLY A 18 -13.54 5.96 3.57
N VAL A 19 -12.91 5.90 4.75
CA VAL A 19 -11.78 6.77 5.11
C VAL A 19 -10.59 6.55 4.16
N PHE A 20 -10.24 5.31 3.86
CA PHE A 20 -9.14 4.97 2.93
C PHE A 20 -9.45 5.35 1.48
N ALA A 21 -10.72 5.43 1.09
CA ALA A 21 -11.11 5.92 -0.24
C ALA A 21 -11.03 7.44 -0.34
N VAL A 22 -11.37 8.18 0.72
CA VAL A 22 -11.50 9.65 0.70
C VAL A 22 -10.20 10.38 1.04
N ILE A 23 -9.44 9.92 2.04
CA ILE A 23 -8.25 10.66 2.52
C ILE A 23 -7.21 10.89 1.41
N PRO A 24 -6.78 9.88 0.63
CA PRO A 24 -5.75 10.09 -0.38
C PRO A 24 -6.19 11.07 -1.47
N ILE A 25 -7.50 11.11 -1.78
CA ILE A 25 -8.09 12.06 -2.72
C ILE A 25 -8.00 13.47 -2.16
N TYR A 26 -8.50 13.66 -0.93
CA TYR A 26 -8.52 14.96 -0.27
C TYR A 26 -7.11 15.54 -0.14
N VAL A 27 -6.16 14.74 0.34
CA VAL A 27 -4.75 15.13 0.47
C VAL A 27 -4.15 15.47 -0.89
N GLY A 28 -4.43 14.68 -1.94
CA GLY A 28 -3.94 14.94 -3.29
C GLY A 28 -4.45 16.26 -3.89
N GLU A 29 -5.66 16.69 -3.53
CA GLU A 29 -6.30 17.92 -4.04
C GLU A 29 -5.89 19.18 -3.30
N ILE A 30 -5.69 19.11 -1.98
CA ILE A 30 -5.26 20.27 -1.18
C ILE A 30 -3.76 20.50 -1.23
N ALA A 31 -2.98 19.46 -1.53
CA ALA A 31 -1.52 19.55 -1.50
C ALA A 31 -0.96 20.22 -2.75
N GLU A 32 0.03 21.08 -2.53
CA GLU A 32 0.81 21.69 -3.60
C GLU A 32 1.64 20.63 -4.33
N ASP A 33 1.94 20.86 -5.62
CA ASP A 33 2.72 19.92 -6.44
C ASP A 33 4.10 19.59 -5.83
N SER A 34 4.66 20.53 -5.05
CA SER A 34 5.97 20.41 -4.39
C SER A 34 5.97 19.41 -3.22
N ASN A 35 4.92 19.39 -2.39
CA ASN A 35 4.84 18.62 -1.14
C ASN A 35 3.78 17.51 -1.15
N ARG A 36 3.02 17.36 -2.24
CA ARG A 36 1.97 16.32 -2.40
C ARG A 36 2.46 14.92 -2.06
N GLY A 37 3.71 14.61 -2.41
CA GLY A 37 4.29 13.31 -2.11
C GLY A 37 4.40 13.04 -0.62
N ALA A 38 5.03 13.95 0.12
CA ALA A 38 5.19 13.85 1.57
C ALA A 38 3.84 13.80 2.28
N LEU A 39 2.90 14.68 1.90
CA LEU A 39 1.56 14.71 2.51
C LEU A 39 0.78 13.43 2.19
N GLY A 40 0.84 12.94 0.95
CA GLY A 40 0.15 11.72 0.54
C GLY A 40 0.59 10.48 1.34
N VAL A 41 1.89 10.36 1.62
CA VAL A 41 2.42 9.22 2.40
C VAL A 41 2.35 9.41 3.91
N SER A 42 2.18 10.64 4.40
CA SER A 42 2.01 10.93 5.83
C SER A 42 0.81 10.21 6.45
N MET A 43 -0.19 9.84 5.63
CA MET A 43 -1.32 9.01 6.06
C MET A 43 -0.85 7.72 6.76
N ASN A 44 0.22 7.07 6.27
CA ASN A 44 0.73 5.86 6.88
C ASN A 44 1.34 6.12 8.27
N CYS A 45 1.91 7.30 8.53
CA CYS A 45 2.41 7.67 9.86
C CYS A 45 1.27 7.67 10.89
N PHE A 46 0.09 8.20 10.52
CA PHE A 46 -1.09 8.19 11.38
C PHE A 46 -1.65 6.78 11.58
N VAL A 47 -1.67 5.95 10.52
CA VAL A 47 -2.07 4.54 10.63
C VAL A 47 -1.16 3.79 11.60
N CYS A 48 0.17 3.92 11.46
CA CYS A 48 1.14 3.29 12.36
C CYS A 48 1.03 3.81 13.80
N THR A 49 0.75 5.10 13.99
CA THR A 49 0.52 5.68 15.32
C THR A 49 -0.72 5.06 15.97
N GLY A 50 -1.81 4.87 15.22
CA GLY A 50 -3.03 4.20 15.71
C GLY A 50 -2.81 2.72 16.04
N LEU A 51 -2.01 2.00 15.23
CA LEU A 51 -1.62 0.63 15.51
C LEU A 51 -0.77 0.53 16.79
N LEU A 52 0.23 1.41 16.94
CA LEU A 52 1.06 1.46 18.14
C LEU A 52 0.25 1.76 19.40
N PHE A 53 -0.67 2.73 19.33
CA PHE A 53 -1.60 3.00 20.43
C PHE A 53 -2.42 1.76 20.79
N SER A 54 -2.88 1.01 19.78
CA SER A 54 -3.64 -0.22 19.98
C SER A 54 -2.81 -1.32 20.64
N TYR A 55 -1.52 -1.46 20.28
CA TYR A 55 -0.62 -2.44 20.90
C TYR A 55 -0.21 -2.05 22.33
N ILE A 56 -0.08 -0.75 22.62
CA ILE A 56 0.27 -0.28 23.96
C ILE A 56 -0.92 -0.39 24.90
N VAL A 57 -2.12 0.02 24.49
CA VAL A 57 -3.27 0.12 25.40
C VAL A 57 -4.08 -1.18 25.42
N GLY A 58 -4.23 -1.83 24.26
CA GLY A 58 -5.12 -2.97 24.06
C GLY A 58 -4.94 -4.11 25.07
N PRO A 59 -3.71 -4.57 25.36
CA PRO A 59 -3.50 -5.67 26.30
C PRO A 59 -3.84 -5.35 27.76
N PHE A 60 -3.78 -4.09 28.18
CA PHE A 60 -3.92 -3.71 29.60
C PHE A 60 -5.30 -3.20 29.98
N VAL A 61 -6.21 -3.03 29.02
CA VAL A 61 -7.55 -2.48 29.28
C VAL A 61 -8.65 -3.39 28.77
N SER A 62 -9.82 -3.32 29.40
CA SER A 62 -11.00 -4.05 28.92
C SER A 62 -11.41 -3.58 27.52
N ILE A 63 -12.02 -4.47 26.72
CA ILE A 63 -12.52 -4.14 25.37
C ILE A 63 -13.46 -2.92 25.39
N MET A 64 -14.28 -2.79 26.44
CA MET A 64 -15.18 -1.65 26.59
C MET A 64 -14.40 -0.35 26.78
N THR A 65 -13.43 -0.33 27.70
CA THR A 65 -12.56 0.83 27.94
C THR A 65 -11.77 1.19 26.69
N PHE A 66 -11.20 0.19 26.01
CA PHE A 66 -10.46 0.38 24.76
C PHE A 66 -11.29 1.08 23.68
N ASN A 67 -12.51 0.59 23.45
CA ASN A 67 -13.41 1.18 22.45
C ASN A 67 -13.85 2.59 22.83
N LEU A 68 -14.06 2.89 24.12
CA LEU A 68 -14.37 4.24 24.58
C LEU A 68 -13.19 5.20 24.37
N MET A 69 -11.95 4.75 24.62
CA MET A 69 -10.75 5.55 24.36
C MET A 69 -10.61 5.83 22.86
N LEU A 70 -10.86 4.84 22.00
CA LEU A 70 -10.84 5.04 20.54
C LEU A 70 -11.94 5.99 20.06
N ALA A 71 -13.11 5.99 20.70
CA ALA A 71 -14.22 6.89 20.34
C ALA A 71 -13.90 8.38 20.61
N VAL A 72 -12.93 8.69 21.47
CA VAL A 72 -12.49 10.06 21.72
C VAL A 72 -11.92 10.70 20.45
N PHE A 73 -11.16 9.97 19.64
CA PHE A 73 -10.51 10.55 18.46
C PHE A 73 -11.51 11.00 17.37
N PRO A 74 -12.52 10.20 16.95
CA PRO A 74 -13.55 10.66 16.03
C PRO A 74 -14.40 11.81 16.60
N VAL A 75 -14.74 11.79 17.89
CA VAL A 75 -15.50 12.89 18.52
C VAL A 75 -14.69 14.18 18.52
N LEU A 76 -13.40 14.10 18.88
CA LEU A 76 -12.48 15.22 18.81
C LEU A 76 -12.35 15.74 17.37
N TYR A 77 -12.20 14.86 16.39
CA TYR A 77 -12.18 15.23 14.98
C TYR A 77 -13.46 15.97 14.57
N LEU A 78 -14.65 15.49 14.97
CA LEU A 78 -15.92 16.16 14.68
C LEU A 78 -15.98 17.55 15.33
N VAL A 79 -15.63 17.67 16.61
CA VAL A 79 -15.63 18.96 17.32
C VAL A 79 -14.65 19.94 16.68
N LEU A 80 -13.42 19.49 16.38
CA LEU A 80 -12.43 20.31 15.71
C LEU A 80 -12.90 20.69 14.30
N PHE A 81 -13.51 19.78 13.56
CA PHE A 81 -14.08 20.09 12.26
C PHE A 81 -15.17 21.16 12.38
N PHE A 82 -16.08 21.08 13.34
CA PHE A 82 -17.10 22.13 13.53
C PHE A 82 -16.56 23.47 14.02
N VAL A 83 -15.47 23.49 14.80
CA VAL A 83 -14.90 24.73 15.37
C VAL A 83 -13.88 25.39 14.44
N LEU A 84 -13.04 24.59 13.79
CA LEU A 84 -11.92 25.05 12.98
C LEU A 84 -12.19 24.98 11.49
N ALA A 85 -13.13 24.17 10.98
CA ALA A 85 -13.44 24.23 9.56
C ALA A 85 -14.04 25.60 9.29
N PRO A 86 -13.27 26.53 8.70
CA PRO A 86 -13.86 27.77 8.26
C PRO A 86 -14.77 27.37 7.09
N GLU A 87 -15.90 28.02 6.90
CA GLU A 87 -16.82 27.79 5.76
C GLU A 87 -16.19 28.11 4.37
N THR A 88 -14.87 28.15 4.28
CA THR A 88 -14.06 28.39 3.09
C THR A 88 -13.75 27.05 2.44
N LEU A 89 -14.36 26.68 1.30
CA LEU A 89 -13.87 27.09 -0.02
C LEU A 89 -14.98 27.39 -1.05
N GLN A 90 -16.23 27.61 -0.62
CA GLN A 90 -17.28 28.06 -1.56
C GLN A 90 -17.56 29.56 -1.50
N HIS A 91 -17.17 30.28 -0.43
CA HIS A 91 -17.54 31.69 -0.28
C HIS A 91 -16.45 32.72 -0.60
N ASP A 92 -15.18 32.32 -0.75
CA ASP A 92 -14.08 33.29 -0.98
C ASP A 92 -13.46 33.24 -2.39
N ARG A 93 -14.12 32.57 -3.34
CA ARG A 93 -13.93 32.84 -4.78
C ARG A 93 -15.01 33.81 -5.26
N GLY A 94 -14.95 35.04 -4.75
CA GLY A 94 -15.46 36.18 -5.51
C GLY A 94 -14.72 36.22 -6.84
N ASP A 95 -15.48 36.14 -7.94
CA ASP A 95 -15.00 36.28 -9.32
C ASP A 95 -14.14 35.13 -9.87
N VAL A 96 -14.74 33.95 -10.08
CA VAL A 96 -14.81 33.23 -11.38
C VAL A 96 -15.81 32.08 -11.19
N LYS A 97 -17.10 32.34 -11.41
CA LYS A 97 -18.11 31.30 -11.64
C LYS A 97 -17.91 30.73 -13.05
N VAL A 98 -16.82 30.01 -13.30
CA VAL A 98 -16.87 28.99 -14.34
C VAL A 98 -17.62 27.82 -13.71
N LYS A 99 -18.91 27.71 -14.04
CA LYS A 99 -19.66 26.45 -13.93
C LYS A 99 -18.92 25.41 -14.76
N ILE A 100 -17.88 24.79 -14.22
CA ILE A 100 -17.54 23.45 -14.64
C ILE A 100 -18.51 22.57 -13.87
N GLU A 101 -19.69 22.33 -14.44
CA GLU A 101 -20.39 21.08 -14.16
C GLU A 101 -19.45 19.97 -14.65
N GLU A 102 -18.46 19.61 -13.83
CA GLU A 102 -17.75 18.35 -14.02
C GLU A 102 -18.84 17.29 -13.87
N ARG A 103 -19.33 16.76 -14.99
CA ARG A 103 -20.18 15.58 -14.99
C ARG A 103 -19.49 14.56 -14.11
N ARG A 104 -20.09 14.25 -12.95
CA ARG A 104 -19.67 13.10 -12.14
C ARG A 104 -19.70 11.91 -13.07
N GLY A 105 -18.54 11.35 -13.35
CA GLY A 105 -18.42 10.23 -14.25
C GLY A 105 -19.17 9.04 -13.68
N THR A 106 -19.55 8.11 -14.53
CA THR A 106 -20.09 6.81 -14.11
C THR A 106 -18.95 5.80 -14.03
N PHE A 107 -19.16 4.67 -13.36
CA PHE A 107 -18.19 3.56 -13.34
C PHE A 107 -17.70 3.15 -14.74
N LEU A 108 -18.57 3.24 -15.75
CA LEU A 108 -18.23 2.96 -17.15
C LEU A 108 -17.23 3.97 -17.75
N ASP A 109 -17.14 5.19 -17.23
CA ASP A 109 -16.20 6.20 -17.72
C ASP A 109 -14.74 5.85 -17.39
N ILE A 110 -14.50 4.95 -16.42
CA ILE A 110 -13.16 4.38 -16.16
C ILE A 110 -12.63 3.64 -17.38
N PHE A 111 -13.51 3.00 -18.15
CA PHE A 111 -13.14 2.18 -19.30
C PHE A 111 -13.19 2.94 -20.63
N ARG A 112 -13.36 4.27 -20.57
CA ARG A 112 -13.64 5.09 -21.74
C ARG A 112 -12.40 5.61 -22.45
N SER A 113 -11.33 5.91 -21.71
CA SER A 113 -10.05 6.33 -22.28
C SER A 113 -8.94 5.34 -21.96
N LYS A 114 -7.97 5.21 -22.86
CA LYS A 114 -6.80 4.34 -22.63
C LYS A 114 -5.99 4.80 -21.40
N GLY A 115 -5.87 6.11 -21.18
CA GLY A 115 -5.18 6.67 -20.02
C GLY A 115 -5.85 6.31 -18.69
N THR A 116 -7.19 6.40 -18.61
CA THR A 116 -7.95 6.06 -17.40
C THR A 116 -7.95 4.55 -17.14
N VAL A 117 -8.04 3.72 -18.18
CA VAL A 117 -7.85 2.26 -18.09
C VAL A 117 -6.46 1.92 -17.57
N LYS A 118 -5.41 2.56 -18.10
CA LYS A 118 -4.02 2.34 -17.66
C LYS A 118 -3.83 2.75 -16.19
N ALA A 119 -4.34 3.91 -15.79
CA ALA A 119 -4.33 4.36 -14.40
C ALA A 119 -5.05 3.35 -13.48
N PHE A 120 -6.19 2.82 -13.92
CA PHE A 120 -6.94 1.80 -13.19
C PHE A 120 -6.16 0.49 -13.04
N ILE A 121 -5.54 0.00 -14.11
CA ILE A 121 -4.68 -1.19 -14.09
C ILE A 121 -3.49 -0.99 -13.15
N ILE A 122 -2.83 0.18 -13.19
CA ILE A 122 -1.73 0.50 -12.28
C ILE A 122 -2.23 0.48 -10.83
N ALA A 123 -3.33 1.15 -10.52
CA ALA A 123 -3.89 1.23 -9.17
C ALA A 123 -4.31 -0.14 -8.61
N VAL A 124 -5.02 -0.95 -9.40
CA VAL A 124 -5.40 -2.32 -9.03
C VAL A 124 -4.15 -3.19 -8.83
N GLY A 125 -3.17 -3.10 -9.73
CA GLY A 125 -1.92 -3.85 -9.62
C GLY A 125 -1.13 -3.48 -8.36
N LEU A 126 -0.99 -2.19 -8.06
CA LEU A 126 -0.33 -1.70 -6.84
C LEU A 126 -0.99 -2.28 -5.57
N MET A 127 -2.32 -2.24 -5.48
CA MET A 127 -3.05 -2.81 -4.33
C MET A 127 -2.97 -4.33 -4.27
N THR A 128 -2.97 -4.99 -5.42
CA THR A 128 -2.78 -6.44 -5.51
C THR A 128 -1.43 -6.83 -4.91
N PHE A 129 -0.33 -6.26 -5.42
CA PHE A 129 1.01 -6.57 -4.91
C PHE A 129 1.22 -6.10 -3.48
N GLN A 130 0.54 -5.05 -3.02
CA GLN A 130 0.54 -4.67 -1.61
C GLN A 130 -0.06 -5.78 -0.73
N GLN A 131 -1.21 -6.35 -1.10
CA GLN A 131 -1.83 -7.43 -0.31
C GLN A 131 -1.05 -8.75 -0.43
N PHE A 132 -0.60 -9.10 -1.63
CA PHE A 132 0.19 -10.31 -1.89
C PHE A 132 1.64 -10.24 -1.41
N SER A 133 2.09 -9.09 -0.91
CA SER A 133 3.34 -9.01 -0.14
C SER A 133 3.22 -9.66 1.25
N GLY A 134 2.05 -10.17 1.63
CA GLY A 134 1.88 -10.95 2.85
C GLY A 134 1.73 -10.12 4.13
N ILE A 135 1.56 -8.79 4.07
CA ILE A 135 1.57 -7.92 5.27
C ILE A 135 0.61 -8.38 6.37
N ASN A 136 -0.63 -8.75 6.02
CA ASN A 136 -1.60 -9.22 7.01
C ASN A 136 -1.15 -10.53 7.64
N ALA A 137 -0.59 -11.45 6.85
CA ALA A 137 -0.06 -12.71 7.34
C ALA A 137 1.15 -12.48 8.25
N VAL A 138 2.15 -11.70 7.81
CA VAL A 138 3.33 -11.38 8.60
C VAL A 138 2.94 -10.76 9.95
N LEU A 139 1.97 -9.84 9.97
CA LEU A 139 1.53 -9.20 11.21
C LEU A 139 0.76 -10.15 12.14
N PHE A 140 -0.07 -11.05 11.61
CA PHE A 140 -0.80 -12.01 12.45
C PHE A 140 0.09 -13.09 13.05
N PHE A 141 1.14 -13.50 12.33
CA PHE A 141 2.06 -14.55 12.75
C PHE A 141 3.37 -14.00 13.31
N ALA A 142 3.46 -12.69 13.53
CA ALA A 142 4.68 -12.06 14.01
C ALA A 142 5.10 -12.60 15.39
N GLN A 143 4.14 -12.85 16.29
CA GLN A 143 4.39 -13.45 17.60
C GLN A 143 4.98 -14.85 17.46
N ASP A 144 4.39 -15.68 16.59
CA ASP A 144 4.92 -17.02 16.29
C ASP A 144 6.35 -16.96 15.74
N ILE A 145 6.69 -15.93 14.94
CA ILE A 145 8.06 -15.71 14.44
C ILE A 145 9.02 -15.36 15.59
N PHE A 146 8.60 -14.50 16.54
CA PHE A 146 9.41 -14.15 17.72
C PHE A 146 9.65 -15.37 18.62
N GLU A 147 8.60 -16.13 18.91
CA GLU A 147 8.72 -17.39 19.64
C GLU A 147 9.59 -18.39 18.88
N ALA A 148 9.47 -18.43 17.55
CA ALA A 148 10.25 -19.35 16.75
C ALA A 148 11.75 -19.06 16.81
N ALA A 149 12.12 -17.79 16.93
CA ALA A 149 13.49 -17.31 17.14
C ALA A 149 14.03 -17.58 18.56
N GLY A 150 13.25 -18.19 19.46
CA GLY A 150 13.65 -18.43 20.85
C GLY A 150 13.64 -17.17 21.70
N ALA A 151 13.03 -16.07 21.22
CA ALA A 151 12.81 -14.90 22.04
C ALA A 151 11.67 -15.20 23.02
N SER A 152 12.01 -15.42 24.30
CA SER A 152 11.05 -15.58 25.39
C SER A 152 10.47 -14.22 25.81
N LEU A 153 9.83 -13.52 24.87
CA LEU A 153 9.15 -12.25 25.10
C LEU A 153 7.65 -12.50 25.23
N GLU A 154 7.01 -11.75 26.13
CA GLU A 154 5.55 -11.76 26.21
C GLU A 154 4.94 -11.27 24.87
N PRO A 155 3.85 -11.89 24.38
CA PRO A 155 3.22 -11.55 23.09
C PRO A 155 2.89 -10.05 22.96
N GLU A 156 2.54 -9.40 24.06
CA GLU A 156 2.26 -7.98 24.18
C GLU A 156 3.49 -7.13 23.82
N ILE A 157 4.66 -7.50 24.35
CA ILE A 157 5.93 -6.81 24.09
C ILE A 157 6.31 -6.95 22.62
N CYS A 158 6.13 -8.15 22.03
CA CYS A 158 6.37 -8.39 20.61
C CYS A 158 5.54 -7.45 19.72
N SER A 159 4.24 -7.31 20.01
CA SER A 159 3.36 -6.39 19.28
C SER A 159 3.78 -4.92 19.43
N ILE A 160 4.22 -4.50 20.62
CA ILE A 160 4.74 -3.14 20.85
C ILE A 160 6.02 -2.90 20.03
N ILE A 161 6.96 -3.85 20.00
CA ILE A 161 8.19 -3.76 19.20
C ILE A 161 7.85 -3.59 17.71
N ILE A 162 6.89 -4.36 17.20
CA ILE A 162 6.41 -4.26 15.81
C ILE A 162 5.83 -2.87 15.56
N GLY A 163 4.93 -2.38 16.42
CA GLY A 163 4.32 -1.06 16.30
C GLY A 163 5.35 0.08 16.32
N CYS A 164 6.34 0.02 17.21
CA CYS A 164 7.43 0.98 17.27
C CYS A 164 8.27 0.98 15.99
N THR A 165 8.58 -0.22 15.47
CA THR A 165 9.33 -0.40 14.22
C THR A 165 8.54 0.14 13.03
N GLN A 166 7.23 -0.14 12.96
CA GLN A 166 6.33 0.40 11.94
C GLN A 166 6.28 1.92 11.98
N LEU A 167 6.09 2.51 13.16
CA LEU A 167 6.05 3.96 13.31
C LEU A 167 7.38 4.60 12.90
N ALA A 168 8.51 4.10 13.40
CA ALA A 168 9.83 4.60 13.06
C ALA A 168 10.09 4.53 11.54
N ALA A 169 9.75 3.41 10.90
CA ALA A 169 9.88 3.25 9.46
C ALA A 169 8.92 4.17 8.67
N SER A 170 7.69 4.35 9.14
CA SER A 170 6.70 5.21 8.49
C SER A 170 7.14 6.67 8.48
N LEU A 171 7.79 7.15 9.54
CA LEU A 171 8.33 8.52 9.63
C LEU A 171 9.45 8.80 8.62
N LEU A 172 10.13 7.76 8.13
CA LEU A 172 11.12 7.88 7.06
C LEU A 172 10.49 8.00 5.67
N SER A 173 9.21 7.62 5.50
CA SER A 173 8.56 7.59 4.19
C SER A 173 8.38 8.98 3.55
N PRO A 174 7.86 10.02 4.26
CA PRO A 174 7.72 11.35 3.67
C PRO A 174 9.01 11.93 3.07
N PRO A 175 10.14 12.03 3.80
CA PRO A 175 11.37 12.55 3.22
C PRO A 175 11.96 11.62 2.14
N ALA A 176 11.73 10.30 2.23
CA ALA A 176 12.19 9.36 1.21
C ALA A 176 11.44 9.54 -0.12
N VAL A 177 10.12 9.73 -0.08
CA VAL A 177 9.29 9.94 -1.28
C VAL A 177 9.65 11.22 -2.01
N GLU A 178 9.91 12.30 -1.28
CA GLU A 178 10.32 13.57 -1.89
C GLU A 178 11.69 13.46 -2.56
N ARG A 179 12.64 12.77 -1.92
CA ARG A 179 14.02 12.65 -2.44
C ARG A 179 14.11 11.63 -3.57
N LEU A 180 13.57 10.44 -3.40
CA LEU A 180 13.80 9.30 -4.29
C LEU A 180 12.73 9.16 -5.38
N GLY A 181 11.54 9.73 -5.20
CA GLY A 181 10.41 9.52 -6.11
C GLY A 181 9.64 8.24 -5.79
N ARG A 182 8.43 8.11 -6.34
CA ARG A 182 7.49 7.05 -5.95
C ARG A 182 7.86 5.72 -6.57
N LYS A 183 8.21 5.71 -7.87
CA LYS A 183 8.49 4.48 -8.60
C LYS A 183 9.75 3.81 -8.06
N PHE A 184 10.80 4.59 -7.83
CA PHE A 184 12.04 4.07 -7.26
C PHE A 184 11.83 3.54 -5.84
N LEU A 185 11.05 4.24 -5.01
CA LEU A 185 10.77 3.79 -3.64
C LEU A 185 9.95 2.49 -3.60
N LEU A 186 8.99 2.31 -4.50
CA LEU A 186 8.26 1.05 -4.66
C LEU A 186 9.20 -0.10 -5.04
N LEU A 187 10.11 0.12 -5.99
CA LEU A 187 11.10 -0.88 -6.41
C LEU A 187 12.06 -1.24 -5.27
N LEU A 188 12.59 -0.24 -4.56
CA LEU A 188 13.48 -0.48 -3.42
C LEU A 188 12.77 -1.25 -2.30
N SER A 189 11.53 -0.87 -2.01
CA SER A 189 10.70 -1.50 -0.98
C SER A 189 10.38 -2.95 -1.29
N ILE A 190 9.97 -3.27 -2.52
CA ILE A 190 9.63 -4.65 -2.88
C ILE A 190 10.86 -5.56 -2.92
N ILE A 191 12.03 -5.04 -3.32
CA ILE A 191 13.30 -5.78 -3.24
C ILE A 191 13.64 -6.07 -1.77
N GLY A 192 13.50 -5.07 -0.89
CA GLY A 192 13.70 -5.24 0.55
C GLY A 192 12.76 -6.27 1.18
N ILE A 193 11.50 -6.31 0.73
CA ILE A 193 10.53 -7.35 1.11
C ILE A 193 11.02 -8.74 0.68
N ILE A 194 11.42 -8.93 -0.58
CA ILE A 194 11.92 -10.22 -1.09
C ILE A 194 13.15 -10.69 -0.30
N VAL A 195 14.13 -9.79 -0.09
CA VAL A 195 15.36 -10.09 0.65
C VAL A 195 15.08 -10.45 2.11
N SER A 196 13.95 -9.99 2.66
CA SER A 196 13.53 -10.31 4.02
C SER A 196 12.71 -11.60 4.10
N GLU A 197 11.81 -11.84 3.15
CA GLU A 197 10.92 -13.01 3.15
C GLU A 197 11.62 -14.31 2.75
N VAL A 198 12.55 -14.28 1.78
CA VAL A 198 13.24 -15.50 1.32
C VAL A 198 14.00 -16.18 2.47
N PRO A 199 14.86 -15.48 3.25
CA PRO A 199 15.56 -16.11 4.37
C PRO A 199 14.63 -16.49 5.52
N LEU A 200 13.56 -15.71 5.75
CA LEU A 200 12.53 -16.05 6.74
C LEU A 200 11.82 -17.38 6.38
N GLY A 201 11.51 -17.57 5.10
CA GLY A 201 10.96 -18.82 4.58
C GLY A 201 11.94 -19.98 4.71
N VAL A 202 13.22 -19.77 4.41
CA VAL A 202 14.29 -20.79 4.59
C VAL A 202 14.42 -21.19 6.05
N TYR A 203 14.48 -20.23 6.98
CA TYR A 203 14.57 -20.51 8.41
C TYR A 203 13.37 -21.35 8.89
N SER A 204 12.15 -20.91 8.53
CA SER A 204 10.93 -21.58 8.95
C SER A 204 10.84 -23.00 8.39
N TYR A 205 11.26 -23.21 7.13
CA TYR A 205 11.33 -24.53 6.52
C TYR A 205 12.34 -25.45 7.22
N LEU A 206 13.54 -24.96 7.54
CA LEU A 206 14.55 -25.76 8.25
C LEU A 206 14.08 -26.15 9.66
N LYS A 207 13.32 -25.26 10.31
CA LYS A 207 12.73 -25.53 11.62
C LYS A 207 11.61 -26.57 11.54
N ASP A 208 10.74 -26.50 10.52
CA ASP A 208 9.67 -27.48 10.29
C ASP A 208 10.23 -28.90 10.04
N GLU A 209 11.43 -29.00 9.46
CA GLU A 209 12.17 -30.26 9.22
C GLU A 209 13.02 -30.73 10.43
N ASP A 210 12.80 -30.15 11.62
CA ASP A 210 13.48 -30.49 12.89
C ASP A 210 15.02 -30.40 12.83
N LYS A 211 15.56 -29.53 11.96
CA LYS A 211 16.99 -29.25 11.89
C LYS A 211 17.40 -28.25 12.97
N ASP A 212 18.59 -28.42 13.52
CA ASP A 212 19.13 -27.48 14.51
C ASP A 212 19.40 -26.11 13.87
N VAL A 213 18.51 -25.15 14.17
CA VAL A 213 18.58 -23.76 13.73
C VAL A 213 19.02 -22.81 14.86
N SER A 214 19.50 -23.36 15.99
CA SER A 214 19.86 -22.58 17.19
C SER A 214 20.93 -21.52 16.89
N GLY A 215 21.87 -21.82 15.99
CA GLY A 215 22.94 -20.91 15.57
C GLY A 215 22.47 -19.71 14.73
N ILE A 216 21.26 -19.75 14.18
CA ILE A 216 20.68 -18.68 13.33
C ILE A 216 19.35 -18.15 13.89
N SER A 217 19.11 -18.33 15.19
CA SER A 217 17.90 -17.90 15.91
C SER A 217 17.61 -16.39 15.80
N PHE A 218 18.62 -15.54 15.58
CA PHE A 218 18.42 -14.10 15.38
C PHE A 218 17.86 -13.72 13.98
N LEU A 219 18.00 -14.62 13.00
CA LEU A 219 17.68 -14.35 11.59
C LEU A 219 16.19 -14.01 11.36
N PRO A 220 15.20 -14.71 11.95
CA PRO A 220 13.79 -14.42 11.71
C PRO A 220 13.37 -13.04 12.19
N ILE A 221 13.90 -12.59 13.34
CA ILE A 221 13.62 -11.26 13.88
C ILE A 221 14.26 -10.19 12.99
N LEU A 222 15.50 -10.41 12.55
CA LEU A 222 16.18 -9.49 11.62
C LEU A 222 15.40 -9.36 10.30
N CYS A 223 14.95 -10.48 9.74
CA CYS A 223 14.12 -10.52 8.54
C CYS A 223 12.76 -9.85 8.76
N LEU A 224 12.09 -10.10 9.88
CA LEU A 224 10.81 -9.47 10.22
C LEU A 224 10.94 -7.95 10.32
N VAL A 225 11.97 -7.45 11.00
CA VAL A 225 12.25 -6.01 11.11
C VAL A 225 12.57 -5.42 9.74
N GLY A 226 13.43 -6.10 8.94
CA GLY A 226 13.76 -5.69 7.57
C GLY A 226 12.53 -5.61 6.66
N TYR A 227 11.62 -6.58 6.78
CA TYR A 227 10.35 -6.62 6.08
C TYR A 227 9.47 -5.43 6.48
N ILE A 228 9.28 -5.20 7.79
CA ILE A 228 8.44 -4.12 8.32
C ILE A 228 8.95 -2.76 7.85
N ILE A 229 10.27 -2.54 7.90
CA ILE A 229 10.89 -1.28 7.46
C ILE A 229 10.67 -1.10 5.96
N SER A 230 10.99 -2.12 5.16
CA SER A 230 10.85 -2.09 3.71
C SER A 230 9.42 -1.80 3.30
N TYR A 231 8.45 -2.47 3.94
CA TYR A 231 7.02 -2.26 3.68
C TYR A 231 6.58 -0.84 4.04
N ASN A 232 6.86 -0.35 5.24
CA ASN A 232 6.35 0.95 5.72
C ASN A 232 6.98 2.16 5.03
N VAL A 233 8.20 2.03 4.52
CA VAL A 233 8.85 3.11 3.77
C VAL A 233 8.22 3.28 2.37
N GLY A 234 7.84 2.19 1.70
CA GLY A 234 7.37 2.23 0.31
C GLY A 234 6.00 1.58 0.09
N MET A 235 5.93 0.25 0.06
CA MET A 235 4.74 -0.52 -0.33
C MET A 235 3.48 -0.24 0.51
N GLY A 236 3.62 0.19 1.75
CA GLY A 236 2.50 0.64 2.59
C GLY A 236 1.91 1.96 2.08
N PRO A 237 2.62 3.09 2.21
CA PRO A 237 2.06 4.41 1.89
C PRO A 237 1.95 4.74 0.40
N VAL A 238 2.91 4.35 -0.42
CA VAL A 238 3.04 4.87 -1.80
C VAL A 238 1.86 4.47 -2.69
N PRO A 239 1.33 3.23 -2.66
CA PRO A 239 0.14 2.87 -3.43
C PRO A 239 -1.08 3.77 -3.15
N TRP A 240 -1.31 4.13 -1.88
CA TRP A 240 -2.41 5.01 -1.49
C TRP A 240 -2.18 6.44 -1.95
N ALA A 241 -0.96 6.96 -1.84
CA ALA A 241 -0.62 8.29 -2.37
C ALA A 241 -0.81 8.35 -3.90
N MET A 242 -0.32 7.35 -4.63
CA MET A 242 -0.50 7.27 -6.08
C MET A 242 -1.98 7.13 -6.47
N LEU A 243 -2.81 6.47 -5.67
CA LEU A 243 -4.25 6.38 -5.89
C LEU A 243 -4.92 7.77 -5.95
N GLY A 244 -4.45 8.73 -5.14
CA GLY A 244 -4.93 10.11 -5.16
C GLY A 244 -4.42 10.94 -6.35
N GLU A 245 -3.33 10.51 -6.99
CA GLU A 245 -2.62 11.21 -8.07
C GLU A 245 -3.03 10.71 -9.48
N LEU A 246 -3.34 9.42 -9.64
CA LEU A 246 -3.48 8.75 -10.95
C LEU A 246 -4.78 9.08 -11.71
N PHE A 247 -5.90 9.31 -11.01
CA PHE A 247 -7.20 9.48 -11.66
C PHE A 247 -7.59 10.96 -11.85
N PRO A 248 -8.29 11.29 -12.95
CA PRO A 248 -8.87 12.62 -13.14
C PRO A 248 -10.05 12.85 -12.18
N THR A 249 -10.26 14.12 -11.81
CA THR A 249 -11.21 14.58 -10.77
C THR A 249 -12.63 14.05 -10.97
N ASN A 250 -13.09 13.96 -12.22
CA ASN A 250 -14.43 13.52 -12.59
C ASN A 250 -14.75 12.05 -12.25
N ILE A 251 -13.75 11.15 -12.22
CA ILE A 251 -13.92 9.71 -11.90
C ILE A 251 -13.13 9.25 -10.67
N LYS A 252 -12.26 10.11 -10.11
CA LYS A 252 -11.33 9.76 -9.03
C LYS A 252 -12.01 9.08 -7.85
N SER A 253 -13.12 9.64 -7.35
CA SER A 253 -13.84 9.08 -6.20
C SER A 253 -14.38 7.67 -6.45
N ILE A 254 -14.97 7.42 -7.63
CA ILE A 254 -15.53 6.11 -8.00
C ILE A 254 -14.42 5.09 -8.23
N ALA A 255 -13.38 5.48 -8.98
CA ALA A 255 -12.26 4.60 -9.29
C ALA A 255 -11.47 4.23 -8.02
N SER A 256 -11.12 5.20 -7.19
CA SER A 256 -10.40 4.96 -5.93
C SER A 256 -11.21 4.13 -4.94
N SER A 257 -12.53 4.34 -4.85
CA SER A 257 -13.40 3.51 -4.01
C SER A 257 -13.45 2.06 -4.49
N ALA A 258 -13.52 1.84 -5.81
CA ALA A 258 -13.50 0.50 -6.40
C ALA A 258 -12.16 -0.22 -6.15
N VAL A 259 -11.03 0.49 -6.32
CA VAL A 259 -9.69 -0.05 -6.04
C VAL A 259 -9.51 -0.35 -4.55
N ALA A 260 -9.97 0.53 -3.67
CA ALA A 260 -9.92 0.32 -2.22
C ALA A 260 -10.78 -0.89 -1.81
N ALA A 261 -12.00 -1.01 -2.32
CA ALA A 261 -12.86 -2.16 -2.07
C ALA A 261 -12.22 -3.47 -2.52
N PHE A 262 -11.57 -3.46 -3.69
CA PHE A 262 -10.82 -4.61 -4.21
C PHE A 262 -9.62 -4.96 -3.31
N CYS A 263 -8.88 -3.96 -2.84
CA CYS A 263 -7.76 -4.14 -1.89
C CYS A 263 -8.22 -4.85 -0.61
N TRP A 264 -9.28 -4.36 0.03
CA TRP A 264 -9.81 -4.96 1.25
C TRP A 264 -10.42 -6.34 1.01
N PHE A 265 -11.02 -6.58 -0.16
CA PHE A 265 -11.51 -7.89 -0.57
C PHE A 265 -10.36 -8.90 -0.70
N LEU A 266 -9.25 -8.53 -1.33
CA LEU A 266 -8.04 -9.36 -1.39
C LEU A 266 -7.47 -9.63 0.01
N GLY A 267 -7.38 -8.60 0.85
CA GLY A 267 -6.93 -8.75 2.24
C GLY A 267 -7.81 -9.72 3.04
N PHE A 268 -9.13 -9.69 2.84
CA PHE A 268 -10.06 -10.66 3.41
C PHE A 268 -9.80 -12.07 2.91
N LEU A 269 -9.63 -12.28 1.60
CA LEU A 269 -9.35 -13.61 1.03
C LEU A 269 -8.05 -14.20 1.60
N ILE A 270 -6.96 -13.41 1.59
CA ILE A 270 -5.67 -13.83 2.13
C ILE A 270 -5.85 -14.20 3.60
N THR A 271 -6.39 -13.30 4.43
CA THR A 271 -6.57 -13.56 5.87
C THR A 271 -7.45 -14.78 6.16
N LYS A 272 -8.54 -14.96 5.40
CA LYS A 272 -9.49 -16.06 5.61
C LYS A 272 -8.87 -17.42 5.29
N TYR A 273 -8.09 -17.52 4.21
CA TYR A 273 -7.54 -18.79 3.74
C TYR A 273 -6.12 -19.06 4.21
N PHE A 274 -5.39 -18.04 4.71
CA PHE A 274 -3.99 -18.19 5.08
C PHE A 274 -3.75 -19.29 6.11
N LYS A 275 -4.59 -19.40 7.14
CA LYS A 275 -4.47 -20.48 8.14
C LYS A 275 -4.60 -21.87 7.49
N SER A 276 -5.54 -22.05 6.57
CA SER A 276 -5.69 -23.33 5.85
C SER A 276 -4.53 -23.64 4.91
N VAL A 277 -3.85 -22.61 4.38
CA VAL A 277 -2.61 -22.78 3.62
C VAL A 277 -1.50 -23.22 4.57
N LEU A 278 -1.32 -22.51 5.68
CA LEU A 278 -0.30 -22.80 6.69
C LEU A 278 -0.39 -24.24 7.21
N GLU A 279 -1.58 -24.71 7.55
CA GLU A 279 -1.82 -26.09 8.03
C GLU A 279 -1.49 -27.17 6.99
N ARG A 280 -1.48 -26.83 5.69
CA ARG A 280 -1.25 -27.79 4.59
C ARG A 280 0.18 -27.80 4.09
N ILE A 281 0.82 -26.65 4.00
CA ILE A 281 2.14 -26.49 3.36
C ILE A 281 3.23 -25.96 4.30
N GLY A 282 2.89 -25.59 5.53
CA GLY A 282 3.85 -25.06 6.50
C GLY A 282 4.15 -23.56 6.33
N MET A 283 4.91 -23.01 7.29
CA MET A 283 5.17 -21.56 7.37
C MET A 283 6.21 -21.13 6.33
N GLY A 284 7.27 -21.93 6.15
CA GLY A 284 8.33 -21.63 5.19
C GLY A 284 7.83 -21.47 3.75
N PRO A 285 7.15 -22.48 3.17
CA PRO A 285 6.62 -22.41 1.82
C PRO A 285 5.58 -21.29 1.63
N SER A 286 4.83 -20.95 2.68
CA SER A 286 3.88 -19.82 2.64
C SER A 286 4.58 -18.48 2.40
N PHE A 287 5.73 -18.22 3.06
CA PHE A 287 6.52 -17.01 2.81
C PHE A 287 7.17 -16.99 1.42
N TRP A 288 7.55 -18.15 0.88
CA TRP A 288 8.07 -18.20 -0.50
C TRP A 288 7.00 -17.90 -1.55
N ILE A 289 5.73 -18.24 -1.30
CA ILE A 289 4.63 -17.83 -2.18
C ILE A 289 4.52 -16.30 -2.22
N PHE A 290 4.54 -15.63 -1.06
CA PHE A 290 4.52 -14.15 -1.00
C PHE A 290 5.75 -13.53 -1.64
N SER A 291 6.94 -14.07 -1.38
CA SER A 291 8.17 -13.60 -2.03
C SER A 291 8.12 -13.79 -3.55
N GLY A 292 7.55 -14.88 -4.04
CA GLY A 292 7.34 -15.13 -5.47
C GLY A 292 6.38 -14.10 -6.09
N CYS A 293 5.26 -13.80 -5.42
CA CYS A 293 4.34 -12.74 -5.84
C CYS A 293 5.03 -11.36 -5.84
N SER A 294 5.82 -11.06 -4.80
CA SER A 294 6.63 -9.84 -4.71
C SER A 294 7.67 -9.75 -5.84
N ALA A 295 8.28 -10.87 -6.24
CA ALA A 295 9.23 -10.90 -7.35
C ALA A 295 8.56 -10.58 -8.70
N VAL A 296 7.32 -11.04 -8.92
CA VAL A 296 6.51 -10.68 -10.10
C VAL A 296 6.10 -9.20 -10.09
N ALA A 297 6.00 -8.58 -8.90
CA ALA A 297 5.70 -7.15 -8.79
C ALA A 297 6.85 -6.26 -9.33
N VAL A 298 8.11 -6.71 -9.25
CA VAL A 298 9.28 -5.96 -9.71
C VAL A 298 9.17 -5.52 -11.19
N PRO A 299 8.98 -6.44 -12.17
CA PRO A 299 8.80 -6.02 -13.56
C PRO A 299 7.54 -5.18 -13.75
N PHE A 300 6.46 -5.45 -13.01
CA PHE A 300 5.25 -4.62 -13.08
C PHE A 300 5.54 -3.16 -12.68
N PHE A 301 6.21 -2.94 -11.55
CA PHE A 301 6.61 -1.60 -11.11
C PHE A 301 7.63 -0.96 -12.05
N PHE A 302 8.54 -1.75 -12.61
CA PHE A 302 9.53 -1.22 -13.53
C PHE A 302 8.92 -0.77 -14.87
N PHE A 303 8.01 -1.54 -15.46
CA PHE A 303 7.48 -1.26 -16.80
C PHE A 303 6.18 -0.46 -16.81
N TYR A 304 5.25 -0.72 -15.89
CA TYR A 304 3.90 -0.14 -15.95
C TYR A 304 3.72 1.08 -15.03
N VAL A 305 4.37 1.12 -13.88
CA VAL A 305 4.23 2.24 -12.93
C VAL A 305 4.95 3.49 -13.48
N VAL A 306 4.23 4.61 -13.43
CA VAL A 306 4.70 5.93 -13.85
C VAL A 306 5.28 6.70 -12.66
N GLU A 307 6.36 7.45 -12.90
CA GLU A 307 6.87 8.37 -11.89
C GLU A 307 6.00 9.63 -11.84
N THR A 308 5.56 9.99 -10.64
CA THR A 308 4.67 11.12 -10.36
C THR A 308 5.39 12.29 -9.68
N LYS A 309 6.64 12.10 -9.22
CA LYS A 309 7.43 13.15 -8.59
C LYS A 309 7.61 14.36 -9.52
N GLY A 310 7.31 15.55 -8.97
CA GLY A 310 7.55 16.84 -9.63
C GLY A 310 6.65 17.12 -10.83
N LYS A 311 5.57 16.33 -11.00
CA LYS A 311 4.58 16.51 -12.06
C LYS A 311 3.27 17.02 -11.48
N SER A 312 2.61 17.90 -12.20
CA SER A 312 1.25 18.32 -11.88
C SER A 312 0.26 17.17 -12.12
N LEU A 313 -0.92 17.21 -11.48
CA LEU A 313 -1.96 16.19 -11.67
C LEU A 313 -2.38 16.05 -13.14
N ARG A 314 -2.45 17.18 -13.85
CA ARG A 314 -2.78 17.20 -15.29
C ARG A 314 -1.70 16.50 -16.11
N GLU A 315 -0.43 16.79 -15.86
CA GLU A 315 0.68 16.12 -16.56
C GLU A 315 0.76 14.62 -16.27
N ILE A 316 0.36 14.15 -15.09
CA ILE A 316 0.31 12.72 -14.77
C ILE A 316 -0.80 12.05 -15.58
N GLN A 317 -1.96 12.69 -15.67
CA GLN A 317 -3.13 12.21 -16.41
C GLN A 317 -2.87 12.22 -17.93
N ASP A 318 -2.30 13.32 -18.44
CA ASP A 318 -1.91 13.48 -19.84
C ASP A 318 -0.75 12.55 -20.21
N ASN A 319 0.22 12.29 -19.32
CA ASN A 319 1.26 11.27 -19.55
C ASN A 319 0.71 9.84 -19.52
N GLY A 320 -0.40 9.60 -18.80
CA GLY A 320 -1.16 8.36 -18.91
C GLY A 320 -1.62 8.11 -20.35
N GLU A 321 -1.96 9.18 -21.08
CA GLU A 321 -2.34 9.18 -22.49
C GLU A 321 -1.13 9.26 -23.45
N CYS A 322 -0.07 9.99 -23.09
CA CYS A 322 1.10 10.28 -23.95
C CYS A 322 2.20 9.21 -23.88
N ALA A 323 2.35 8.48 -22.77
CA ALA A 323 3.29 7.37 -22.67
C ALA A 323 3.00 6.24 -23.68
N ASP A 324 1.77 6.15 -24.20
CA ASP A 324 1.39 5.26 -25.30
C ASP A 324 2.12 5.62 -26.61
N VAL A 325 2.43 6.90 -26.84
CA VAL A 325 3.23 7.35 -27.99
C VAL A 325 4.68 6.93 -27.79
N THR A 326 5.21 7.05 -26.57
CA THR A 326 6.61 6.69 -26.29
C THR A 326 6.84 5.18 -26.27
N SER A 327 5.92 4.38 -25.72
CA SER A 327 6.01 2.91 -25.74
C SER A 327 5.75 2.33 -27.13
N SER A 328 4.86 2.93 -27.93
CA SER A 328 4.68 2.54 -29.33
C SER A 328 5.89 2.94 -30.19
N LEU A 329 6.52 4.09 -29.94
CA LEU A 329 7.77 4.51 -30.59
C LEU A 329 8.97 3.65 -30.17
N LEU A 330 9.07 3.25 -28.90
CA LEU A 330 10.08 2.32 -28.42
C LEU A 330 9.88 0.92 -29.01
N ALA A 331 8.63 0.43 -29.07
CA ALA A 331 8.30 -0.83 -29.73
C ALA A 331 8.59 -0.78 -31.24
N GLN A 332 8.28 0.33 -31.92
CA GLN A 332 8.65 0.55 -33.32
C GLN A 332 10.17 0.63 -33.54
N LYS A 333 10.90 1.34 -32.67
CA LYS A 333 12.36 1.42 -32.74
C LYS A 333 13.01 0.06 -32.51
N LEU A 334 12.52 -0.72 -31.54
CA LEU A 334 12.97 -2.09 -31.30
C LEU A 334 12.65 -3.01 -32.47
N GLN A 335 11.46 -2.92 -33.08
CA GLN A 335 11.14 -3.65 -34.31
C GLN A 335 12.04 -3.25 -35.49
N SER A 336 12.34 -1.96 -35.67
CA SER A 336 13.25 -1.51 -36.72
C SER A 336 14.69 -1.99 -36.52
N LEU A 337 15.15 -2.08 -35.27
CA LEU A 337 16.47 -2.63 -34.93
C LEU A 337 16.53 -4.14 -35.17
N VAL A 338 15.47 -4.89 -34.85
CA VAL A 338 15.37 -6.33 -35.12
C VAL A 338 15.37 -6.59 -36.63
N TYR A 339 14.65 -5.78 -37.43
CA TYR A 339 14.69 -5.86 -38.89
C TYR A 339 16.09 -5.57 -39.46
N PHE A 340 16.78 -4.54 -38.95
CA PHE A 340 18.15 -4.23 -39.37
C PHE A 340 19.13 -5.37 -39.08
N THR A 341 19.01 -6.03 -37.92
CA THR A 341 19.89 -7.17 -37.59
C THR A 341 19.59 -8.44 -38.39
N SER A 342 18.41 -8.55 -39.01
CA SER A 342 18.04 -9.71 -39.84
C SER A 342 18.51 -9.55 -41.29
N ASP A 343 18.63 -8.33 -41.81
CA ASP A 343 19.14 -8.05 -43.16
C ASP A 343 20.67 -8.19 -43.26
N ASP A 344 21.41 -7.87 -42.20
CA ASP A 344 22.88 -8.02 -42.18
C ASP A 344 23.35 -9.48 -42.19
N LYS A 345 22.48 -10.44 -41.82
CA LYS A 345 22.79 -11.88 -41.91
C LYS A 345 22.55 -12.48 -43.30
N LEU A 346 21.93 -11.76 -44.22
CA LEU A 346 21.66 -12.22 -45.59
C LEU A 346 22.65 -11.66 -46.62
N LYS A 347 23.64 -10.85 -46.19
CA LYS A 347 24.59 -10.15 -47.09
C LYS A 347 26.06 -10.53 -46.98
N ASN A 348 26.42 -11.58 -46.26
CA ASN A 348 27.78 -12.16 -46.32
C ASN A 348 27.71 -13.63 -46.76
N PRO A 349 28.05 -13.96 -48.02
CA PRO A 349 28.31 -15.33 -48.44
C PRO A 349 29.56 -15.92 -47.79
#